data_AF-A0A7V5Y518-F1
#
_entry.id   AF-A0A7V5Y518-F1
#
_cell.length_a   1.000
_cell.length_b   1.000
_cell.length_c   1.000
_cell.angle_alpha   90.00
_cell.angle_beta   90.00
_cell.angle_gamma   90.00
#
_symmetry.space_group_name_H-M   'P 1'
#
loop_
_entity.id
_entity.type
_entity.pdbx_description
1 polymer ?
#
loop_
_entity_poly.entity_id
_entity_poly.type
_entity_poly.pdbx_seq_one_letter_code
_entity_poly.pdbx_strand_id
1 'polypeptide(L)'
;MPTPLLAAPPAPRLGERLEEMERSVEEMAVGQERGALFEYNIQAPVSIARQQSAMLPVINQNVEAEPISLYNPSKHAIHPFFGVRLTNTTNLTLMEGPVTVYYGDSYSGDALMDTVEPKGERILTYALDVGVEVSRELKDMQAQILTLKIVKGVLHQQIKQRRTNRYMLTNRDQRERVVLIEQPYEGEWKLTEPAQAERTRNFYRFRVKVNPTKAATLQVVEERVIQQQYALLETDEETLQILLRNAQASEAVRRALEEIVNRRKQIAALQTAIRNRQEQIQAIERDQERIRANMRELDRASDLYKQYVQKLTQQEREIEEARREMENLQKQLQDAQRALTDYIQNLAIE
;
A
#
# COMPACT_ATOMS: atom_id res chain seq x y z
N MET A 1 23.39 -71.72 -41.78
CA MET A 1 23.75 -70.88 -40.61
C MET A 1 23.69 -69.42 -41.05
N PRO A 2 23.07 -68.54 -40.24
CA PRO A 2 22.61 -67.21 -40.65
C PRO A 2 23.72 -66.16 -40.55
N THR A 3 23.64 -65.09 -41.34
CA THR A 3 24.41 -63.86 -41.11
C THR A 3 23.57 -62.95 -40.22
N PRO A 4 24.06 -62.50 -39.05
CA PRO A 4 23.27 -61.68 -38.14
C PRO A 4 23.14 -60.25 -38.69
N LEU A 5 21.93 -59.69 -38.61
CA LEU A 5 21.71 -58.24 -38.70
C LEU A 5 22.44 -57.58 -37.52
N LEU A 6 23.37 -56.65 -37.80
CA LEU A 6 23.89 -55.76 -36.77
C LEU A 6 22.72 -54.94 -36.21
N ALA A 7 22.50 -55.04 -34.90
CA ALA A 7 21.63 -54.14 -34.17
C ALA A 7 22.23 -52.73 -34.21
N ALA A 8 21.38 -51.72 -34.47
CA ALA A 8 21.77 -50.32 -34.34
C ALA A 8 22.20 -50.06 -32.88
N PRO A 9 23.27 -49.27 -32.67
CA PRO A 9 23.72 -48.94 -31.32
C PRO A 9 22.60 -48.21 -30.55
N PRO A 10 22.49 -48.43 -29.24
CA PRO A 10 21.52 -47.70 -28.42
C PRO A 10 21.80 -46.20 -28.50
N ALA A 11 20.74 -45.39 -28.52
CA ALA A 11 20.88 -43.94 -28.51
C ALA A 11 21.65 -43.49 -27.25
N PRO A 12 22.65 -42.61 -27.37
CA PRO A 12 23.46 -42.18 -26.24
C PRO A 12 22.59 -41.44 -25.22
N ARG A 13 22.95 -41.59 -23.93
CA ARG A 13 22.28 -40.89 -22.83
C ARG A 13 22.63 -39.39 -22.88
N LEU A 14 21.76 -38.53 -22.35
CA LEU A 14 21.95 -37.07 -22.40
C LEU A 14 23.28 -36.62 -21.74
N GLY A 15 23.69 -37.25 -20.64
CA GLY A 15 25.02 -37.05 -20.05
C GLY A 15 26.20 -37.37 -20.99
N GLU A 16 26.10 -38.43 -21.80
CA GLU A 16 27.12 -38.76 -22.81
C GLU A 16 27.12 -37.74 -23.95
N ARG A 17 25.94 -37.20 -24.30
CA ARG A 17 25.80 -36.10 -25.27
C ARG A 17 26.36 -34.77 -24.75
N LEU A 18 26.24 -34.46 -23.46
CA LEU A 18 26.82 -33.24 -22.88
C LEU A 18 28.36 -33.31 -22.90
N GLU A 19 28.95 -34.44 -22.52
CA GLU A 19 30.40 -34.65 -22.63
C GLU A 19 30.88 -34.66 -24.09
N GLU A 20 30.11 -35.23 -25.02
CA GLU A 20 30.39 -35.17 -26.46
C GLU A 20 30.23 -33.76 -27.03
N MET A 21 29.25 -32.97 -26.56
CA MET A 21 29.02 -31.59 -27.00
C MET A 21 30.10 -30.64 -26.45
N GLU A 22 30.51 -30.82 -25.20
CA GLU A 22 31.65 -30.11 -24.60
C GLU A 22 32.97 -30.44 -25.33
N ARG A 23 33.17 -31.71 -25.74
CA ARG A 23 34.37 -32.14 -26.49
C ARG A 23 34.36 -31.81 -27.97
N SER A 24 33.19 -31.60 -28.59
CA SER A 24 33.06 -31.36 -30.04
C SER A 24 33.01 -29.89 -30.43
N VAL A 25 33.09 -28.98 -29.46
CA VAL A 25 32.95 -27.54 -29.67
C VAL A 25 34.16 -26.80 -29.11
N GLU A 26 35.14 -26.52 -29.97
CA GLU A 26 36.18 -25.55 -29.67
C GLU A 26 35.59 -24.12 -29.73
N GLU A 27 35.95 -23.28 -28.76
CA GLU A 27 35.53 -21.89 -28.71
C GLU A 27 36.09 -21.13 -29.90
N MET A 28 35.18 -20.58 -30.71
CA MET A 28 35.59 -19.94 -31.93
C MET A 28 35.67 -18.43 -31.80
N ALA A 29 35.24 -17.73 -30.73
CA ALA A 29 35.07 -16.27 -30.77
C ALA A 29 35.73 -15.43 -29.65
N VAL A 30 36.10 -14.18 -29.92
CA VAL A 30 36.44 -13.14 -28.90
C VAL A 30 35.45 -11.97 -29.01
N GLY A 31 34.94 -11.52 -27.88
CA GLY A 31 34.09 -10.34 -27.79
C GLY A 31 34.91 -9.05 -27.80
N GLN A 32 34.45 -8.07 -28.55
CA GLN A 32 34.99 -6.70 -28.51
C GLN A 32 33.86 -5.70 -28.28
N GLU A 33 33.99 -4.87 -27.25
CA GLU A 33 32.98 -3.89 -26.88
C GLU A 33 33.06 -2.66 -27.79
N ARG A 34 31.98 -2.34 -28.52
CA ARG A 34 31.84 -1.14 -29.36
C ARG A 34 30.56 -0.38 -29.00
N GLY A 35 30.51 0.17 -27.78
CA GLY A 35 29.33 0.90 -27.30
C GLY A 35 28.12 -0.01 -27.08
N ALA A 36 26.93 0.36 -27.58
CA ALA A 36 25.68 -0.41 -27.39
C ALA A 36 25.53 -1.65 -28.33
N LEU A 37 26.58 -2.02 -29.07
CA LEU A 37 26.59 -3.13 -30.02
C LEU A 37 27.70 -4.12 -29.64
N PHE A 38 27.41 -5.42 -29.70
CA PHE A 38 28.35 -6.50 -29.42
C PHE A 38 28.62 -7.30 -30.69
N GLU A 39 29.90 -7.66 -30.93
CA GLU A 39 30.35 -8.47 -32.06
C GLU A 39 31.07 -9.71 -31.54
N TYR A 40 30.74 -10.87 -32.10
CA TYR A 40 31.44 -12.13 -31.84
C TYR A 40 32.46 -12.37 -32.96
N ASN A 41 33.75 -12.16 -32.68
CA ASN A 41 34.79 -12.36 -33.68
C ASN A 41 35.25 -13.80 -33.71
N ILE A 42 34.92 -14.55 -34.75
CA ILE A 42 35.33 -15.94 -34.93
C ILE A 42 36.87 -16.01 -35.18
N GLN A 43 37.66 -16.37 -34.16
CA GLN A 43 39.11 -16.59 -34.13
C GLN A 43 39.61 -17.61 -35.16
N ALA A 44 38.91 -18.73 -35.36
CA ALA A 44 39.33 -19.74 -36.32
C ALA A 44 38.53 -19.63 -37.64
N PRO A 45 39.19 -19.61 -38.81
CA PRO A 45 38.49 -19.48 -40.08
C PRO A 45 37.62 -20.71 -40.39
N VAL A 46 36.34 -20.47 -40.68
CA VAL A 46 35.37 -21.51 -41.08
C VAL A 46 35.18 -21.50 -42.59
N SER A 47 35.33 -22.66 -43.23
CA SER A 47 35.00 -22.86 -44.64
C SER A 47 33.65 -23.57 -44.78
N ILE A 48 32.70 -22.96 -45.50
CA ILE A 48 31.38 -23.53 -45.76
C ILE A 48 31.26 -23.77 -47.28
N ALA A 49 31.03 -25.03 -47.68
CA ALA A 49 30.91 -25.37 -49.10
C ALA A 49 29.60 -24.82 -49.70
N ARG A 50 29.56 -24.71 -51.03
CA ARG A 50 28.37 -24.26 -51.77
C ARG A 50 27.15 -25.11 -51.38
N GLN A 51 26.03 -24.45 -51.05
CA GLN A 51 24.76 -25.07 -50.63
C GLN A 51 24.84 -25.86 -49.31
N GLN A 52 25.79 -25.52 -48.44
CA GLN A 52 25.84 -26.04 -47.07
C GLN A 52 25.65 -24.91 -46.04
N SER A 53 25.26 -25.29 -44.82
CA SER A 53 25.09 -24.40 -43.67
C SER A 53 25.85 -24.97 -42.49
N ALA A 54 26.42 -24.10 -41.66
CA ALA A 54 27.09 -24.47 -40.42
C ALA A 54 26.43 -23.74 -39.24
N MET A 55 26.16 -24.48 -38.15
CA MET A 55 25.81 -23.89 -36.87
C MET A 55 27.11 -23.71 -36.09
N LEU A 56 27.49 -22.45 -35.87
CA LEU A 56 28.73 -22.15 -35.16
C LEU A 56 28.40 -21.81 -33.71
N PRO A 57 28.94 -22.58 -32.75
CA PRO A 57 28.80 -22.26 -31.35
C PRO A 57 29.59 -20.99 -31.06
N VAL A 58 28.87 -19.97 -30.60
CA VAL A 58 29.43 -18.65 -30.35
C VAL A 58 30.05 -18.57 -28.95
N ILE A 59 29.42 -19.24 -27.98
CA ILE A 59 29.85 -19.28 -26.59
C ILE A 59 29.75 -20.74 -26.13
N ASN A 60 30.87 -21.32 -25.72
CA ASN A 60 30.93 -22.64 -25.09
C ASN A 60 31.70 -22.53 -23.78
N GLN A 61 31.14 -21.77 -22.84
CA GLN A 61 31.74 -21.52 -21.54
C GLN A 61 30.70 -21.74 -20.45
N ASN A 62 31.17 -22.24 -19.32
CA ASN A 62 30.35 -22.39 -18.13
C ASN A 62 30.03 -21.02 -17.53
N VAL A 63 28.75 -20.84 -17.22
CA VAL A 63 28.21 -19.69 -16.50
C VAL A 63 27.84 -20.13 -15.09
N GLU A 64 27.94 -19.23 -14.12
CA GLU A 64 27.48 -19.52 -12.78
C GLU A 64 25.94 -19.47 -12.74
N ALA A 65 25.35 -20.55 -12.24
CA ALA A 65 23.91 -20.75 -12.20
C ALA A 65 23.50 -21.28 -10.82
N GLU A 66 22.68 -20.52 -10.11
CA GLU A 66 22.16 -20.91 -8.80
C GLU A 66 20.65 -21.22 -8.91
N PRO A 67 20.20 -22.44 -8.60
CA PRO A 67 18.78 -22.78 -8.60
C PRO A 67 18.06 -22.07 -7.45
N ILE A 68 16.96 -21.40 -7.77
CA ILE A 68 16.10 -20.71 -6.81
C ILE A 68 14.62 -20.94 -7.15
N SER A 69 13.73 -20.68 -6.20
CA SER A 69 12.30 -20.53 -6.48
C SER A 69 11.89 -19.08 -6.22
N LEU A 70 11.45 -18.35 -7.25
CA LEU A 70 11.03 -16.95 -7.14
C LEU A 70 9.54 -16.87 -6.77
N TYR A 71 9.22 -16.32 -5.61
CA TYR A 71 7.84 -16.04 -5.21
C TYR A 71 7.52 -14.56 -5.41
N ASN A 72 6.49 -14.27 -6.22
CA ASN A 72 5.92 -12.93 -6.34
C ASN A 72 4.38 -13.04 -6.29
N PRO A 73 3.72 -12.46 -5.26
CA PRO A 73 2.28 -12.62 -5.06
C PRO A 73 1.43 -12.00 -6.18
N SER A 74 1.98 -11.06 -6.95
CA SER A 74 1.29 -10.48 -8.12
C SER A 74 1.36 -11.37 -9.36
N LYS A 75 2.35 -12.29 -9.44
CA LYS A 75 2.46 -13.25 -10.55
C LYS A 75 1.67 -14.53 -10.26
N HIS A 76 1.80 -15.05 -9.04
CA HIS A 76 1.04 -16.23 -8.61
C HIS A 76 0.86 -16.21 -7.09
N ALA A 77 -0.38 -16.39 -6.62
CA ALA A 77 -0.73 -16.15 -5.23
C ALA A 77 -0.16 -17.20 -4.24
N ILE A 78 -0.01 -18.45 -4.69
CA ILE A 78 0.30 -19.60 -3.80
C ILE A 78 1.71 -20.13 -4.06
N HIS A 79 1.99 -20.57 -5.28
CA HIS A 79 3.25 -21.20 -5.65
C HIS A 79 4.28 -20.21 -6.19
N PRO A 80 5.58 -20.38 -5.87
CA PRO A 80 6.67 -19.71 -6.57
C PRO A 80 6.89 -20.31 -7.97
N PHE A 81 7.78 -19.69 -8.73
CA PHE A 81 8.29 -20.21 -9.98
C PHE A 81 9.70 -20.75 -9.78
N PHE A 82 9.99 -21.93 -10.31
CA PHE A 82 11.37 -22.37 -10.47
C PHE A 82 12.13 -21.36 -11.34
N GLY A 83 13.34 -21.07 -10.91
CA GLY A 83 14.23 -20.21 -11.65
C GLY A 83 15.71 -20.48 -11.38
N VAL A 84 16.53 -19.78 -12.15
CA VAL A 84 17.97 -19.79 -12.03
C VAL A 84 18.42 -18.34 -11.89
N ARG A 85 19.19 -18.06 -10.84
CA ARG A 85 20.02 -16.86 -10.78
C ARG A 85 21.28 -17.14 -11.59
N LEU A 86 21.32 -16.53 -12.76
CA LEU A 86 22.40 -16.62 -13.72
C LEU A 86 23.36 -15.45 -13.51
N THR A 87 24.64 -15.75 -13.34
CA THR A 87 25.72 -14.77 -13.33
C THR A 87 26.59 -15.01 -14.55
N ASN A 88 26.72 -14.00 -15.41
CA ASN A 88 27.57 -14.09 -16.58
C ASN A 88 29.04 -13.99 -16.18
N THR A 89 29.69 -15.14 -15.99
CA THR A 89 31.11 -15.25 -15.67
C THR A 89 32.01 -15.18 -16.90
N THR A 90 31.44 -15.13 -18.10
CA THR A 90 32.20 -15.02 -19.36
C THR A 90 32.62 -13.57 -19.61
N ASN A 91 33.57 -13.38 -20.52
CA ASN A 91 33.94 -12.05 -21.02
C ASN A 91 33.04 -11.59 -22.18
N LEU A 92 32.00 -12.35 -22.50
CA LEU A 92 31.11 -12.09 -23.64
C LEU A 92 29.74 -11.66 -23.14
N THR A 93 29.07 -10.77 -23.88
CA THR A 93 27.66 -10.48 -23.62
C THR A 93 26.83 -11.69 -24.02
N LEU A 94 25.94 -12.16 -23.15
CA LEU A 94 24.93 -13.15 -23.48
C LEU A 94 23.73 -12.42 -24.08
N MET A 95 23.38 -12.69 -25.33
CA MET A 95 22.25 -12.04 -26.00
C MET A 95 20.91 -12.50 -25.42
N GLU A 96 19.93 -11.60 -25.50
CA GLU A 96 18.54 -11.97 -25.23
C GLU A 96 18.04 -13.09 -26.14
N GLY A 97 17.17 -13.94 -25.61
CA GLY A 97 16.62 -15.05 -26.39
C GLY A 97 15.91 -16.10 -25.54
N PRO A 98 15.22 -17.05 -26.19
CA PRO A 98 14.63 -18.19 -25.52
C PRO A 98 15.74 -19.10 -24.97
N VAL A 99 15.53 -19.60 -23.75
CA VAL A 99 16.44 -20.52 -23.07
C VAL A 99 15.67 -21.76 -22.68
N THR A 100 16.11 -22.92 -23.14
CA THR A 100 15.57 -24.20 -22.68
C THR A 100 16.37 -24.69 -21.48
N VAL A 101 15.68 -25.00 -20.39
CA VAL A 101 16.28 -25.41 -19.13
C VAL A 101 16.19 -26.92 -18.98
N TYR A 102 17.34 -27.55 -18.79
CA TYR A 102 17.46 -28.96 -18.44
C TYR A 102 17.98 -29.08 -17.00
N TYR A 103 17.44 -30.04 -16.25
CA TYR A 103 17.93 -30.41 -14.92
C TYR A 103 18.32 -31.88 -14.93
N GLY A 104 19.62 -32.15 -14.95
CA GLY A 104 20.13 -33.48 -15.32
C GLY A 104 19.72 -33.83 -16.75
N ASP A 105 19.20 -35.04 -16.95
CA ASP A 105 18.75 -35.52 -18.25
C ASP A 105 17.29 -35.13 -18.60
N SER A 106 16.63 -34.31 -17.78
CA SER A 106 15.20 -34.00 -17.92
C SER A 106 14.96 -32.55 -18.36
N TYR A 107 14.15 -32.38 -19.40
CA TYR A 107 13.59 -31.08 -19.76
C TYR A 107 12.76 -30.54 -18.60
N SER A 108 13.06 -29.32 -18.17
CA SER A 108 12.45 -28.68 -16.99
C SER A 108 11.54 -27.51 -17.35
N GLY A 109 11.73 -26.89 -18.53
CA GLY A 109 10.90 -25.80 -19.03
C GLY A 109 11.68 -24.88 -19.94
N ASP A 110 11.00 -23.82 -20.39
CA ASP A 110 11.59 -22.75 -21.18
C ASP A 110 11.49 -21.43 -20.43
N ALA A 111 12.50 -20.57 -20.59
CA ALA A 111 12.54 -19.20 -20.09
C ALA A 111 12.84 -18.23 -21.23
N LEU A 112 12.57 -16.97 -20.97
CA LEU A 112 13.07 -15.87 -21.79
C LEU A 112 14.17 -15.16 -21.01
N MET A 113 15.33 -14.99 -21.64
CA MET A 113 16.46 -14.27 -21.06
C MET A 113 16.62 -12.93 -21.76
N ASP A 114 16.79 -11.87 -20.97
CA ASP A 114 17.23 -10.57 -21.47
C ASP A 114 18.76 -10.56 -21.64
N THR A 115 19.29 -9.59 -22.37
CA THR A 115 20.74 -9.43 -22.55
C THR A 115 21.47 -9.33 -21.19
N VAL A 116 22.53 -10.14 -21.02
CA VAL A 116 23.37 -10.19 -19.82
C VAL A 116 24.81 -9.83 -20.18
N GLU A 117 25.22 -8.62 -19.82
CA GLU A 117 26.60 -8.16 -19.99
C GLU A 117 27.58 -8.99 -19.12
N PRO A 118 28.89 -8.97 -19.42
CA PRO A 118 29.90 -9.60 -18.58
C PRO A 118 29.76 -9.18 -17.11
N LYS A 119 29.81 -10.14 -16.19
CA LYS A 119 29.58 -9.98 -14.74
C LYS A 119 28.16 -9.55 -14.35
N GLY A 120 27.25 -9.43 -15.31
CA GLY A 120 25.85 -9.14 -15.04
C GLY A 120 25.12 -10.34 -14.43
N GLU A 121 24.11 -10.06 -13.62
CA GLU A 121 23.25 -11.08 -13.01
C GLU A 121 21.80 -10.94 -13.49
N ARG A 122 21.13 -12.07 -13.76
CA ARG A 122 19.71 -12.13 -14.08
C ARG A 122 19.03 -13.32 -13.41
N ILE A 123 17.74 -13.17 -13.12
CA ILE A 123 16.90 -14.27 -12.66
C ILE A 123 15.98 -14.69 -13.80
N LEU A 124 16.09 -15.95 -14.20
CA LEU A 124 15.27 -16.57 -15.23
C LEU A 124 14.28 -17.51 -14.57
N THR A 125 12.98 -17.33 -14.79
CA THR A 125 11.94 -18.25 -14.30
C THR A 125 11.40 -19.08 -15.45
N TYR A 126 11.28 -20.40 -15.29
CA TYR A 126 10.95 -21.33 -16.39
C TYR A 126 9.75 -22.25 -16.11
N ALA A 127 9.37 -22.47 -14.86
CA ALA A 127 8.23 -23.35 -14.52
C ALA A 127 7.60 -22.97 -13.17
N LEU A 128 6.36 -23.40 -12.93
CA LEU A 128 5.71 -23.24 -11.63
C LEU A 128 6.21 -24.30 -10.64
N ASP A 129 6.64 -23.90 -9.45
CA ASP A 129 7.10 -24.80 -8.38
C ASP A 129 5.93 -25.18 -7.47
N VAL A 130 5.15 -26.17 -7.90
CA VAL A 130 4.01 -26.71 -7.14
C VAL A 130 4.43 -27.46 -5.86
N GLY A 131 5.73 -27.74 -5.70
CA GLY A 131 6.28 -28.39 -4.51
C GLY A 131 6.37 -27.45 -3.31
N VAL A 132 6.33 -26.13 -3.54
CA VAL A 132 6.35 -25.11 -2.48
C VAL A 132 5.05 -24.33 -2.49
N GLU A 133 4.46 -24.17 -1.31
CA GLU A 133 3.32 -23.29 -1.08
C GLU A 133 3.76 -22.11 -0.22
N VAL A 134 3.32 -20.91 -0.59
CA VAL A 134 3.54 -19.70 0.19
C VAL A 134 2.17 -19.11 0.53
N SER A 135 1.90 -18.95 1.83
CA SER A 135 0.80 -18.12 2.30
C SER A 135 1.34 -16.77 2.77
N ARG A 136 0.60 -15.71 2.45
CA ARG A 136 0.89 -14.34 2.87
C ARG A 136 -0.18 -13.87 3.84
N GLU A 137 0.23 -13.60 5.07
CA GLU A 137 -0.61 -12.99 6.09
C GLU A 137 -0.21 -11.52 6.23
N LEU A 138 -1.14 -10.63 5.87
CA LEU A 138 -1.04 -9.21 6.17
C LEU A 138 -1.56 -9.02 7.59
N LYS A 139 -0.70 -8.59 8.51
CA LYS A 139 -1.19 -8.13 9.81
C LYS A 139 -1.78 -6.73 9.67
N ASP A 140 -2.75 -6.44 10.54
CA ASP A 140 -3.30 -5.09 10.67
C ASP A 140 -2.17 -4.08 10.86
N MET A 141 -2.28 -2.98 10.13
CA MET A 141 -1.32 -1.89 10.23
C MET A 141 -1.39 -1.29 11.63
N GLN A 142 -0.28 -1.36 12.36
CA GLN A 142 -0.17 -0.78 13.68
C GLN A 142 0.19 0.69 13.55
N ALA A 143 -0.53 1.55 14.26
CA ALA A 143 -0.24 2.97 14.32
C ALA A 143 0.06 3.36 15.77
N GLN A 144 1.21 4.02 15.97
CA GLN A 144 1.61 4.57 17.26
C GLN A 144 1.81 6.08 17.11
N ILE A 145 1.17 6.85 17.99
CA ILE A 145 1.38 8.30 18.05
C ILE A 145 2.72 8.55 18.72
N LEU A 146 3.62 9.21 18.00
CA LEU A 146 4.94 9.59 18.52
C LEU A 146 4.88 10.92 19.25
N THR A 147 4.16 11.88 18.65
CA THR A 147 4.15 13.26 19.10
C THR A 147 2.80 13.89 18.78
N LEU A 148 2.33 14.72 19.69
CA LEU A 148 1.07 15.45 19.58
C LEU A 148 1.27 16.84 20.17
N LYS A 149 1.21 17.86 19.32
CA LYS A 149 1.49 19.25 19.69
C LYS A 149 0.42 20.16 19.13
N ILE A 150 0.10 21.26 19.82
CA ILE A 150 -0.80 22.29 19.31
C ILE A 150 -0.01 23.59 19.19
N VAL A 151 -0.02 24.19 18.02
CA VAL A 151 0.64 25.49 17.78
C VAL A 151 -0.32 26.36 16.99
N LYS A 152 -0.70 27.52 17.55
CA LYS A 152 -1.55 28.53 16.88
C LYS A 152 -2.84 27.94 16.31
N GLY A 153 -3.49 27.06 17.07
CA GLY A 153 -4.74 26.43 16.65
C GLY A 153 -4.62 25.28 15.65
N VAL A 154 -3.40 24.85 15.32
CA VAL A 154 -3.14 23.67 14.50
C VAL A 154 -2.59 22.55 15.38
N LEU A 155 -3.26 21.40 15.35
CA LEU A 155 -2.77 20.18 15.97
C LEU A 155 -1.81 19.47 15.00
N HIS A 156 -0.56 19.36 15.40
CA HIS A 156 0.47 18.59 14.72
C HIS A 156 0.59 17.20 15.35
N GLN A 157 0.34 16.18 14.56
CA GLN A 157 0.43 14.79 14.97
C GLN A 157 1.50 14.08 14.15
N GLN A 158 2.40 13.35 14.81
CA GLN A 158 3.28 12.40 14.14
C GLN A 158 2.86 10.98 14.51
N ILE A 159 2.59 10.18 13.49
CA ILE A 159 2.20 8.78 13.65
C ILE A 159 3.26 7.90 13.02
N LYS A 160 3.79 6.96 13.80
CA LYS A 160 4.57 5.85 13.29
C LYS A 160 3.63 4.74 12.87
N GLN A 161 3.59 4.46 11.58
CA GLN A 161 2.90 3.30 11.03
C GLN A 161 3.88 2.15 10.90
N ARG A 162 3.45 0.97 11.33
CA ARG A 162 4.19 -0.28 11.22
C ARG A 162 3.33 -1.30 10.48
N ARG A 163 3.82 -1.75 9.32
CA ARG A 163 3.24 -2.83 8.52
C ARG A 163 4.04 -4.10 8.76
N THR A 164 3.36 -5.23 8.94
CA THR A 164 4.01 -6.54 9.05
C THR A 164 3.38 -7.50 8.05
N ASN A 165 4.20 -7.97 7.12
CA ASN A 165 3.86 -9.03 6.17
C ASN A 165 4.54 -10.31 6.64
N ARG A 166 3.76 -11.35 6.92
CA ARG A 166 4.30 -12.67 7.24
C ARG A 166 4.11 -13.60 6.05
N TYR A 167 5.19 -14.22 5.62
CA TYR A 167 5.20 -15.27 4.63
C TYR A 167 5.46 -16.60 5.32
N MET A 168 4.54 -17.55 5.17
CA MET A 168 4.73 -18.93 5.61
C MET A 168 4.95 -19.79 4.38
N LEU A 169 6.14 -20.37 4.29
CA LEU A 169 6.53 -21.23 3.18
C LEU A 169 6.45 -22.68 3.65
N THR A 170 5.81 -23.53 2.88
CA THR A 170 5.72 -24.97 3.14
C THR A 170 6.30 -25.71 1.95
N ASN A 171 7.38 -26.45 2.18
CA ASN A 171 7.98 -27.30 1.16
C ASN A 171 7.39 -28.71 1.32
N ARG A 172 6.69 -29.20 0.29
CA ARG A 172 6.12 -30.55 0.20
C ARG A 172 7.00 -31.51 -0.60
N ASP A 173 8.09 -31.02 -1.17
CA ASP A 173 9.07 -31.81 -1.89
C ASP A 173 10.09 -32.45 -0.91
N GLN A 174 10.78 -33.48 -1.40
CA GLN A 174 11.90 -34.16 -0.74
C GLN A 174 13.23 -33.42 -0.92
N ARG A 175 13.27 -32.44 -1.83
CA ARG A 175 14.45 -31.60 -2.07
C ARG A 175 14.33 -30.27 -1.34
N GLU A 176 15.46 -29.78 -0.85
CA GLU A 176 15.55 -28.44 -0.28
C GLU A 176 15.18 -27.38 -1.33
N ARG A 177 14.64 -26.26 -0.88
CA ARG A 177 14.30 -25.12 -1.71
C ARG A 177 14.87 -23.85 -1.14
N VAL A 178 15.46 -23.03 -1.99
CA VAL A 178 15.82 -21.66 -1.65
C VAL A 178 14.85 -20.72 -2.37
N VAL A 179 13.94 -20.16 -1.59
CA VAL A 179 12.85 -19.32 -2.10
C VAL A 179 13.26 -17.87 -1.99
N LEU A 180 13.25 -17.15 -3.10
CA LEU A 180 13.45 -15.71 -3.15
C LEU A 180 12.08 -15.02 -3.15
N ILE A 181 11.72 -14.37 -2.04
CA ILE A 181 10.45 -13.67 -1.90
C ILE A 181 10.61 -12.24 -2.39
N GLU A 182 9.83 -11.85 -3.40
CA GLU A 182 9.68 -10.47 -3.85
C GLU A 182 8.58 -9.76 -3.07
N GLN A 183 8.98 -8.76 -2.28
CA GLN A 183 8.08 -7.81 -1.65
C GLN A 183 8.18 -6.46 -2.37
N PRO A 184 7.07 -5.84 -2.80
CA PRO A 184 7.09 -4.52 -3.40
C PRO A 184 7.83 -3.50 -2.53
N TYR A 185 8.71 -2.73 -3.16
CA TYR A 185 9.44 -1.63 -2.53
C TYR A 185 8.67 -0.33 -2.73
N GLU A 186 8.25 0.27 -1.62
CA GLU A 186 7.59 1.58 -1.57
C GLU A 186 8.53 2.56 -0.85
N GLY A 187 9.03 3.58 -1.54
CA GLY A 187 10.12 4.42 -1.03
C GLY A 187 9.85 5.18 0.28
N GLU A 188 8.58 5.36 0.67
CA GLU A 188 8.20 5.97 1.95
C GLU A 188 8.32 5.02 3.14
N TRP A 189 8.36 3.71 2.88
CA TRP A 189 8.44 2.66 3.88
C TRP A 189 9.88 2.21 4.07
N LYS A 190 10.34 2.30 5.32
CA LYS A 190 11.66 1.83 5.71
C LYS A 190 11.57 0.39 6.18
N LEU A 191 12.38 -0.49 5.58
CA LEU A 191 12.55 -1.87 6.05
C LEU A 191 13.22 -1.86 7.43
N THR A 192 12.64 -2.62 8.37
CA THR A 192 13.17 -2.77 9.73
C THR A 192 13.52 -4.21 10.07
N GLU A 193 12.69 -5.16 9.62
CA GLU A 193 12.95 -6.59 9.77
C GLU A 193 12.59 -7.30 8.47
N PRO A 194 13.44 -8.19 7.93
CA PRO A 194 14.86 -8.35 8.26
C PRO A 194 15.65 -7.05 8.05
N ALA A 195 16.78 -6.89 8.74
CA ALA A 195 17.59 -5.67 8.65
C ALA A 195 18.23 -5.42 7.27
N GLN A 196 18.31 -6.47 6.43
CA GLN A 196 18.91 -6.43 5.11
C GLN A 196 18.08 -7.22 4.11
N ALA A 197 18.05 -6.74 2.88
CA ALA A 197 17.43 -7.38 1.74
C ALA A 197 18.21 -7.03 0.48
N GLU A 198 18.22 -7.93 -0.52
CA GLU A 198 18.58 -7.54 -1.87
C GLU A 198 17.53 -6.54 -2.38
N ARG A 199 17.96 -5.45 -3.02
CA ARG A 199 17.07 -4.39 -3.49
C ARG A 199 17.16 -4.24 -5.00
N THR A 200 16.02 -4.32 -5.66
CA THR A 200 15.86 -3.91 -7.06
C THR A 200 15.14 -2.56 -7.13
N ARG A 201 14.88 -2.04 -8.33
CA ARG A 201 14.11 -0.80 -8.50
C ARG A 201 12.73 -0.86 -7.83
N ASN A 202 12.07 -2.02 -7.87
CA ASN A 202 10.66 -2.17 -7.50
C ASN A 202 10.40 -3.15 -6.36
N PHE A 203 11.40 -3.91 -5.92
CA PHE A 203 11.22 -4.98 -4.93
C PHE A 203 12.39 -5.09 -3.95
N TYR A 204 12.06 -5.40 -2.71
CA TYR A 204 12.95 -6.13 -1.81
C TYR A 204 12.88 -7.62 -2.11
N ARG A 205 14.03 -8.29 -2.02
CA ARG A 205 14.19 -9.73 -2.22
C ARG A 205 14.78 -10.37 -0.99
N PHE A 206 14.06 -11.34 -0.45
CA PHE A 206 14.44 -12.07 0.76
C PHE A 206 14.70 -13.52 0.44
N ARG A 207 15.88 -14.02 0.80
CA ARG A 207 16.27 -15.40 0.59
C ARG A 207 15.84 -16.25 1.78
N VAL A 208 14.96 -17.22 1.55
CA VAL A 208 14.43 -18.12 2.58
C VAL A 208 14.73 -19.56 2.20
N LYS A 209 15.53 -20.23 3.02
CA LYS A 209 15.82 -21.65 2.85
C LYS A 209 14.73 -22.48 3.52
N VAL A 210 14.15 -23.43 2.79
CA VAL A 210 13.08 -24.31 3.26
C VAL A 210 13.51 -25.76 3.07
N ASN A 211 13.75 -26.45 4.17
CA ASN A 211 14.18 -27.84 4.17
C ASN A 211 13.07 -28.76 3.60
N PRO A 212 13.42 -29.95 3.10
CA PRO A 212 12.46 -30.94 2.62
C PRO A 212 11.34 -31.22 3.62
N THR A 213 10.09 -31.27 3.17
CA THR A 213 8.91 -31.58 4.02
C THR A 213 8.75 -30.68 5.27
N LYS A 214 9.38 -29.50 5.29
CA LYS A 214 9.34 -28.55 6.40
C LYS A 214 8.71 -27.23 5.98
N ALA A 215 8.36 -26.44 6.98
CA ALA A 215 7.93 -25.05 6.81
C ALA A 215 9.02 -24.08 7.29
N ALA A 216 9.04 -22.89 6.69
CA ALA A 216 9.83 -21.76 7.13
C ALA A 216 8.94 -20.51 7.19
N THR A 217 9.34 -19.53 7.98
CA THR A 217 8.60 -18.26 8.09
C THR A 217 9.55 -17.10 7.85
N LEU A 218 9.09 -16.15 7.05
CA LEU A 218 9.73 -14.85 6.88
C LEU A 218 8.76 -13.77 7.38
N GLN A 219 9.23 -12.93 8.28
CA GLN A 219 8.51 -11.75 8.71
C GLN A 219 9.19 -10.52 8.13
N VAL A 220 8.43 -9.75 7.35
CA VAL A 220 8.87 -8.47 6.79
C VAL A 220 8.13 -7.35 7.48
N VAL A 221 8.87 -6.51 8.21
CA VAL A 221 8.37 -5.37 8.95
C VAL A 221 8.90 -4.10 8.31
N GLU A 222 7.98 -3.21 8.00
CA GLU A 222 8.28 -1.89 7.45
C GLU A 222 7.63 -0.81 8.31
N GLU A 223 8.32 0.32 8.42
CA GLU A 223 7.87 1.45 9.21
C GLU A 223 7.94 2.73 8.40
N ARG A 224 6.96 3.61 8.60
CA ARG A 224 7.00 4.99 8.10
C ARG A 224 6.47 5.94 9.16
N VAL A 225 6.92 7.19 9.11
CA VAL A 225 6.42 8.26 9.97
C VAL A 225 5.62 9.23 9.12
N ILE A 226 4.35 9.41 9.48
CA ILE A 226 3.45 10.36 8.83
C ILE A 226 3.28 11.57 9.74
N GLN A 227 3.31 12.75 9.14
CA GLN A 227 2.91 13.99 9.79
C GLN A 227 1.50 14.37 9.33
N GLN A 228 0.61 14.64 10.29
CA GLN A 228 -0.75 15.10 10.05
C GLN A 228 -0.96 16.43 10.76
N GLN A 229 -1.76 17.29 10.14
CA GLN A 229 -2.08 18.62 10.64
C GLN A 229 -3.60 18.80 10.62
N TYR A 230 -4.16 19.26 11.73
CA TYR A 230 -5.59 19.51 11.86
C TYR A 230 -5.80 20.96 12.32
N ALA A 231 -6.49 21.75 11.50
CA ALA A 231 -6.94 23.08 11.89
C ALA A 231 -8.13 22.96 12.86
N LEU A 232 -7.89 23.17 14.15
CA LEU A 232 -8.88 22.86 15.20
C LEU A 232 -10.15 23.71 15.11
N LEU A 233 -10.08 24.86 14.43
CA LEU A 233 -11.25 25.71 14.19
C LEU A 233 -12.20 25.11 13.13
N GLU A 234 -11.65 24.46 12.11
CA GLU A 234 -12.40 23.94 10.95
C GLU A 234 -12.66 22.43 11.03
N THR A 235 -11.92 21.73 11.89
CA THR A 235 -12.05 20.28 12.08
C THR A 235 -13.48 19.93 12.50
N ASP A 236 -14.07 18.88 11.94
CA ASP A 236 -15.41 18.41 12.28
C ASP A 236 -15.44 17.70 13.65
N GLU A 237 -16.65 17.45 14.17
CA GLU A 237 -16.82 16.83 15.49
C GLU A 237 -16.35 15.37 15.52
N GLU A 238 -16.56 14.59 14.45
CA GLU A 238 -16.15 13.18 14.40
C GLU A 238 -14.62 13.06 14.47
N THR A 239 -13.91 13.88 13.69
CA THR A 239 -12.46 13.97 13.74
C THR A 239 -11.97 14.41 15.11
N LEU A 240 -12.60 15.42 15.75
CA LEU A 240 -12.23 15.84 17.11
C LEU A 240 -12.40 14.71 18.15
N GLN A 241 -13.45 13.90 18.05
CA GLN A 241 -13.65 12.75 18.94
C GLN A 241 -12.57 11.67 18.74
N ILE A 242 -12.16 11.43 17.49
CA ILE A 242 -11.04 10.53 17.18
C ILE A 242 -9.74 11.08 17.78
N LEU A 243 -9.48 12.38 17.61
CA LEU A 243 -8.31 13.06 18.18
C LEU A 243 -8.30 12.99 19.71
N LEU A 244 -9.45 13.15 20.37
CA LEU A 244 -9.60 12.98 21.82
C LEU A 244 -9.26 11.57 22.30
N ARG A 245 -9.76 10.54 21.60
CA ARG A 245 -9.44 9.14 21.91
C ARG A 245 -7.95 8.85 21.72
N ASN A 246 -7.34 9.48 20.73
CA ASN A 246 -5.93 9.35 20.39
C ASN A 246 -5.02 10.17 21.32
N ALA A 247 -5.52 11.25 21.94
CA ALA A 247 -4.77 12.12 22.84
C ALA A 247 -4.52 11.55 24.25
N GLN A 248 -4.86 10.27 24.50
CA GLN A 248 -4.62 9.62 25.81
C GLN A 248 -3.16 9.70 26.28
N ALA A 249 -2.21 9.83 25.35
CA ALA A 249 -0.78 9.96 25.65
C ALA A 249 -0.36 11.37 26.12
N SER A 250 -1.19 12.40 25.95
CA SER A 250 -0.89 13.78 26.39
C SER A 250 -2.10 14.41 27.08
N GLU A 251 -2.04 14.48 28.41
CA GLU A 251 -3.11 15.04 29.22
C GLU A 251 -3.40 16.51 28.88
N ALA A 252 -2.36 17.30 28.59
CA ALA A 252 -2.48 18.70 28.20
C ALA A 252 -3.28 18.85 26.90
N VAL A 253 -2.95 18.07 25.87
CA VAL A 253 -3.68 18.09 24.60
C VAL A 253 -5.11 17.59 24.79
N ARG A 254 -5.32 16.51 25.56
CA ARG A 254 -6.66 15.99 25.86
C ARG A 254 -7.53 17.07 26.49
N ARG A 255 -7.06 17.74 27.54
CA ARG A 255 -7.80 18.83 28.22
C ARG A 255 -8.14 19.97 27.26
N ALA A 256 -7.20 20.33 26.38
CA ALA A 256 -7.43 21.40 25.43
C ALA A 256 -8.47 21.04 24.36
N LEU A 257 -8.43 19.81 23.84
CA LEU A 257 -9.46 19.30 22.92
C LEU A 257 -10.83 19.19 23.60
N GLU A 258 -10.89 18.78 24.87
CA GLU A 258 -12.14 18.74 25.65
C GLU A 258 -12.76 20.13 25.80
N GLU A 259 -11.93 21.14 26.09
CA GLU A 259 -12.36 22.53 26.20
C GLU A 259 -12.92 23.05 24.87
N ILE A 260 -12.29 22.71 23.74
CA ILE A 260 -12.79 23.05 22.40
C ILE A 260 -14.16 22.41 22.15
N VAL A 261 -14.31 21.11 22.45
CA VAL A 261 -15.57 20.39 22.31
C VAL A 261 -16.66 21.01 23.18
N ASN A 262 -16.36 21.35 24.43
CA ASN A 262 -17.32 21.97 25.34
C ASN A 262 -17.80 23.35 24.85
N ARG A 263 -16.88 24.18 24.36
CA ARG A 263 -17.21 25.50 23.78
C ARG A 263 -18.06 25.37 22.52
N ARG A 264 -17.76 24.39 21.65
CA ARG A 264 -18.57 24.09 20.46
C ARG A 264 -19.97 23.62 20.84
N LYS A 265 -20.11 22.78 21.86
CA LYS A 265 -21.41 22.36 22.41
C LYS A 265 -22.22 23.56 22.92
N GLN A 266 -21.58 24.50 23.62
CA GLN A 266 -22.24 25.72 24.08
C GLN A 266 -22.73 26.57 22.91
N ILE A 267 -21.91 26.76 21.87
CA ILE A 267 -22.30 27.47 20.64
C ILE A 267 -23.51 26.79 19.97
N ALA A 268 -23.48 25.46 19.83
CA ALA A 268 -24.58 24.70 19.24
C ALA A 268 -25.88 24.81 20.06
N ALA A 269 -25.78 24.83 21.39
CA ALA A 269 -26.92 25.05 22.28
C ALA A 269 -27.53 26.45 22.10
N LEU A 270 -26.69 27.49 22.03
CA LEU A 270 -27.13 28.88 21.79
C LEU A 270 -27.82 29.02 20.42
N GLN A 271 -27.24 28.44 19.36
CA GLN A 271 -27.87 28.42 18.04
C GLN A 271 -29.24 27.73 18.05
N THR A 272 -29.37 26.65 18.81
CA THR A 272 -30.65 25.94 18.97
C THR A 272 -31.67 26.79 19.74
N ALA A 273 -31.25 27.45 20.83
CA ALA A 273 -32.12 28.35 21.58
C ALA A 273 -32.63 29.53 20.73
N ILE A 274 -31.77 30.13 19.89
CA ILE A 274 -32.15 31.19 18.95
C ILE A 274 -33.20 30.67 17.96
N ARG A 275 -32.99 29.49 17.36
CA ARG A 275 -33.97 28.88 16.44
C ARG A 275 -35.32 28.66 17.12
N ASN A 276 -35.32 28.11 18.33
CA ASN A 276 -36.55 27.86 19.09
C ASN A 276 -37.33 29.17 19.37
N ARG A 277 -36.63 30.25 19.76
CA ARG A 277 -37.28 31.57 19.96
C ARG A 277 -37.81 32.16 18.66
N GLN A 278 -37.09 32.00 17.56
CA GLN A 278 -37.54 32.42 16.23
C GLN A 278 -38.81 31.66 15.80
N GLU A 279 -38.86 30.35 16.02
CA GLU A 279 -40.04 29.52 15.74
C GLU A 279 -41.23 29.91 16.63
N GLN A 280 -41.00 30.23 17.90
CA GLN A 280 -42.03 30.72 18.82
C GLN A 280 -42.64 32.04 18.32
N ILE A 281 -41.81 33.01 17.90
CA ILE A 281 -42.28 34.28 17.35
C ILE A 281 -43.17 34.03 16.12
N GLN A 282 -42.71 33.20 15.17
CA GLN A 282 -43.49 32.87 13.97
C GLN A 282 -44.80 32.12 14.28
N ALA A 283 -44.83 31.30 15.32
CA ALA A 283 -46.06 30.63 15.77
C ALA A 283 -47.07 31.65 16.34
N ILE A 284 -46.61 32.59 17.15
CA ILE A 284 -47.46 33.63 17.74
C ILE A 284 -47.98 34.58 16.64
N GLU A 285 -47.13 35.01 15.71
CA GLU A 285 -47.51 35.90 14.60
C GLU A 285 -48.63 35.26 13.74
N ARG A 286 -48.53 33.98 13.41
CA ARG A 286 -49.59 33.23 12.69
C ARG A 286 -50.88 33.13 13.49
N ASP A 287 -50.81 32.94 14.82
CA ASP A 287 -52.01 32.92 15.65
C ASP A 287 -52.67 34.31 15.75
N GLN A 288 -51.87 35.38 15.83
CA GLN A 288 -52.41 36.75 15.79
C GLN A 288 -53.15 37.03 14.49
N GLU A 289 -52.64 36.61 13.33
CA GLU A 289 -53.32 36.76 12.05
C GLU A 289 -54.69 36.05 12.05
N ARG A 290 -54.75 34.82 12.57
CA ARG A 290 -55.98 34.04 12.71
C ARG A 290 -56.97 34.72 13.66
N ILE A 291 -56.51 35.22 14.80
CA ILE A 291 -57.36 35.95 15.76
C ILE A 291 -57.91 37.22 15.11
N ARG A 292 -57.07 38.01 14.44
CA ARG A 292 -57.49 39.24 13.74
C ARG A 292 -58.51 38.94 12.63
N ALA A 293 -58.37 37.82 11.91
CA ALA A 293 -59.36 37.38 10.93
C ALA A 293 -60.71 37.06 11.61
N ASN A 294 -60.72 36.23 12.65
CA ASN A 294 -61.94 35.87 13.38
C ASN A 294 -62.63 37.09 14.02
N MET A 295 -61.86 38.06 14.53
CA MET A 295 -62.40 39.29 15.12
C MET A 295 -63.13 40.19 14.14
N ARG A 296 -62.89 40.07 12.82
CA ARG A 296 -63.62 40.85 11.80
C ARG A 296 -65.07 40.42 11.66
N GLU A 297 -65.38 39.18 12.00
CA GLU A 297 -66.72 38.58 11.87
C GLU A 297 -67.54 38.65 13.16
N LEU A 298 -66.91 39.05 14.28
CA LEU A 298 -67.53 39.07 15.61
C LEU A 298 -68.07 40.45 15.98
N ASP A 299 -69.18 40.47 16.72
CA ASP A 299 -69.66 41.69 17.36
C ASP A 299 -68.65 42.18 18.42
N ARG A 300 -68.33 43.47 18.35
CA ARG A 300 -67.40 44.16 19.26
C ARG A 300 -67.89 44.18 20.70
N ALA A 301 -69.21 44.07 20.93
CA ALA A 301 -69.78 44.00 22.28
C ALA A 301 -69.67 42.60 22.91
N SER A 302 -69.36 41.57 22.11
CA SER A 302 -69.32 40.18 22.59
C SER A 302 -68.16 39.95 23.58
N ASP A 303 -68.38 39.09 24.57
CA ASP A 303 -67.34 38.71 25.52
C ASP A 303 -66.16 37.96 24.85
N LEU A 304 -66.43 37.25 23.76
CA LEU A 304 -65.40 36.60 22.93
C LEU A 304 -64.46 37.63 22.28
N TYR A 305 -64.98 38.77 21.82
CA TYR A 305 -64.15 39.86 21.29
C TYR A 305 -63.19 40.41 22.36
N LYS A 306 -63.68 40.62 23.59
CA LYS A 306 -62.85 41.07 24.73
C LYS A 306 -61.75 40.06 25.06
N GLN A 307 -62.05 38.77 25.05
CA GLN A 307 -61.05 37.71 25.28
C GLN A 307 -59.96 37.70 24.21
N TYR A 308 -60.30 37.89 22.93
CA TYR A 308 -59.31 37.98 21.86
C TYR A 308 -58.42 39.21 21.97
N VAL A 309 -58.94 40.37 22.37
CA VAL A 309 -58.12 41.56 22.64
C VAL A 309 -57.11 41.29 23.76
N GLN A 310 -57.55 40.64 24.85
CA GLN A 310 -56.65 40.24 25.94
C GLN A 310 -55.57 39.26 25.46
N LYS A 311 -55.94 38.26 24.65
CA LYS A 311 -54.99 37.30 24.08
C LYS A 311 -53.97 37.96 23.17
N LEU A 312 -54.38 38.88 22.29
CA LEU A 312 -53.46 39.63 21.44
C LEU A 312 -52.48 40.48 22.27
N THR A 313 -52.97 41.11 23.35
CA THR A 313 -52.12 41.89 24.27
C THR A 313 -51.09 41.00 24.96
N GLN A 314 -51.48 39.81 25.39
CA GLN A 314 -50.57 38.83 25.99
C GLN A 314 -49.53 38.33 24.97
N GLN A 315 -49.96 38.03 23.75
CA GLN A 315 -49.09 37.61 22.66
C GLN A 315 -48.06 38.68 22.28
N GLU A 316 -48.44 39.96 22.32
CA GLU A 316 -47.49 41.05 22.06
C GLU A 316 -46.37 41.09 23.13
N ARG A 317 -46.73 40.90 24.40
CA ARG A 317 -45.74 40.80 25.49
C ARG A 317 -44.82 39.60 25.31
N GLU A 318 -45.35 38.45 24.92
CA GLU A 318 -44.56 37.24 24.65
C GLU A 318 -43.61 37.42 23.47
N ILE A 319 -44.03 38.12 22.41
CA ILE A 319 -43.16 38.47 21.28
C ILE A 319 -42.05 39.43 21.74
N GLU A 320 -42.38 40.47 22.49
CA GLU A 320 -41.39 41.41 23.02
C GLU A 320 -40.34 40.70 23.90
N GLU A 321 -40.77 39.81 24.78
CA GLU A 321 -39.89 39.00 25.63
C GLU A 321 -39.00 38.07 24.79
N ALA A 322 -39.59 37.32 23.86
CA ALA A 322 -38.84 36.42 22.99
C ALA A 322 -37.81 37.16 22.12
N ARG A 323 -38.13 38.37 21.63
CA ARG A 323 -37.20 39.21 20.87
C ARG A 323 -36.04 39.70 21.74
N ARG A 324 -36.31 40.15 22.97
CA ARG A 324 -35.24 40.56 23.91
C ARG A 324 -34.32 39.40 24.26
N GLU A 325 -34.88 38.22 24.53
CA GLU A 325 -34.08 37.03 24.78
C GLU A 325 -33.26 36.62 23.55
N MET A 326 -33.83 36.68 22.35
CA MET A 326 -33.11 36.37 21.12
C MET A 326 -31.93 37.32 20.91
N GLU A 327 -32.08 38.62 21.17
CA GLU A 327 -30.97 39.59 21.10
C GLU A 327 -29.87 39.25 22.11
N ASN A 328 -30.23 38.87 23.34
CA ASN A 328 -29.28 38.42 24.35
C ASN A 328 -28.55 37.14 23.95
N LEU A 329 -29.27 36.14 23.42
CA LEU A 329 -28.70 34.89 22.93
C LEU A 329 -27.78 35.12 21.73
N GLN A 330 -28.10 36.06 20.83
CA GLN A 330 -27.24 36.45 19.72
C GLN A 330 -25.93 37.09 20.19
N LYS A 331 -25.98 37.97 21.21
CA LYS A 331 -24.79 38.53 21.86
C LYS A 331 -23.94 37.43 22.49
N GLN A 332 -24.55 36.54 23.28
CA GLN A 332 -23.86 35.39 23.88
C GLN A 332 -23.23 34.46 22.82
N LEU A 333 -23.90 34.24 21.69
CA LEU A 333 -23.38 33.43 20.59
C LEU A 333 -22.13 34.08 19.99
N GLN A 334 -22.19 35.39 19.71
CA GLN A 334 -21.05 36.13 19.16
C GLN A 334 -19.86 36.12 20.13
N ASP A 335 -20.10 36.30 21.42
CA ASP A 335 -19.06 36.27 22.46
C ASP A 335 -18.46 34.87 22.61
N ALA A 336 -19.29 33.82 22.59
CA ALA A 336 -18.83 32.44 22.65
C ALA A 336 -17.98 32.05 21.42
N GLN A 337 -18.36 32.52 20.22
CA GLN A 337 -17.59 32.30 19.00
C GLN A 337 -16.22 33.01 19.04
N ARG A 338 -16.17 34.25 19.52
CA ARG A 338 -14.91 34.98 19.74
C ARG A 338 -14.04 34.28 20.76
N ALA A 339 -14.61 33.92 21.91
CA ALA A 339 -13.89 33.24 22.97
C ALA A 339 -13.32 31.87 22.53
N LEU A 340 -14.04 31.13 21.67
CA LEU A 340 -13.52 29.90 21.07
C LEU A 340 -12.33 30.19 20.13
N THR A 341 -12.46 31.19 19.27
CA THR A 341 -11.42 31.57 18.32
C THR A 341 -10.16 32.02 19.06
N ASP A 342 -10.30 32.89 20.06
CA ASP A 342 -9.20 33.40 20.88
C ASP A 342 -8.53 32.29 21.67
N TYR A 343 -9.32 31.35 22.23
CA TYR A 343 -8.79 30.19 22.93
C TYR A 343 -7.92 29.33 22.01
N ILE A 344 -8.42 29.00 20.80
CA ILE A 344 -7.72 28.15 19.84
C ILE A 344 -6.44 28.84 19.33
N GLN A 345 -6.49 30.14 19.01
CA GLN A 345 -5.33 30.88 18.49
C GLN A 345 -4.20 31.00 19.51
N ASN A 346 -4.54 31.17 20.79
CA ASN A 346 -3.57 31.28 21.88
C ASN A 346 -3.14 29.91 22.44
N LEU A 347 -3.70 28.81 21.93
CA LEU A 347 -3.36 27.47 22.38
C LEU A 347 -1.98 27.06 21.83
N ALA A 348 -1.03 26.89 22.75
CA ALA A 348 0.30 26.38 22.48
C ALA A 348 0.64 25.27 23.49
N ILE A 349 0.85 24.05 22.99
CA ILE A 349 1.20 22.87 23.78
C ILE A 349 2.29 22.12 23.01
N GLU A 350 3.47 21.98 23.62
CA GLU A 350 4.66 21.37 23.01
C GLU A 350 4.81 19.87 23.25
#